data_AF-A0AAF0Z209-F1
#
_entry.id   AF-A0AAF0Z209-F1
#
_cell.length_a   1.000
_cell.length_b   1.000
_cell.length_c   1.000
_cell.angle_alpha   90.00
_cell.angle_beta   90.00
_cell.angle_gamma   90.00
#
_symmetry.space_group_name_H-M   'P 1'
#
loop_
_entity.id
_entity.type
_entity.pdbx_description
1 polymer ?
#
loop_
_entity_poly.entity_id
_entity_poly.type
_entity_poly.pdbx_seq_one_letter_code
_entity_poly.pdbx_strand_id
1 'polypeptide(L)'
;MSADLSTLPAASRLGAEPFPSHATASARSVDEAAWEDESAQPETAAAAEQPEAALPEQTPWEAALTQIEDALDEAEALVAPGFLFDEVQVPRIGLWVPPADLGPLPAALAARVTEILDRQRALAPRVEEAARAARAHLKAVGSMQTNDTSASVYVDAVG
;
A
#
# COMPACT_ATOMS: atom_id res chain seq x y z
N MET A 1 21.48 48.51 -11.80
CA MET A 1 20.05 48.36 -12.17
C MET A 1 19.32 47.91 -10.94
N SER A 2 18.63 48.87 -10.32
CA SER A 2 17.76 48.67 -9.16
C SER A 2 16.43 48.06 -9.58
N ALA A 3 15.85 47.24 -8.71
CA ALA A 3 14.41 47.23 -8.45
C ALA A 3 14.18 46.69 -7.04
N ASP A 4 13.99 47.64 -6.12
CA ASP A 4 13.38 47.47 -4.81
C ASP A 4 11.86 47.56 -5.02
N LEU A 5 11.09 46.63 -4.44
CA LEU A 5 9.64 46.75 -4.24
C LEU A 5 9.28 46.19 -2.86
N SER A 6 9.56 47.01 -1.85
CA SER A 6 8.65 47.33 -0.75
C SER A 6 7.19 46.84 -0.81
N THR A 7 6.73 46.32 0.34
CA THR A 7 5.54 46.77 1.10
C THR A 7 4.12 46.27 0.71
N LEU A 8 3.62 45.31 1.52
CA LEU A 8 2.36 45.22 2.33
C LEU A 8 1.01 45.80 1.80
N PRO A 9 -0.18 45.19 2.10
CA PRO A 9 -0.74 45.23 3.46
C PRO A 9 -1.59 44.04 3.96
N ALA A 10 -1.85 44.08 5.27
CA ALA A 10 -2.77 43.27 6.05
C ALA A 10 -4.25 43.54 5.72
N ALA A 11 -5.11 42.54 5.92
CA ALA A 11 -6.54 42.74 6.14
C ALA A 11 -7.03 41.81 7.27
N SER A 12 -7.45 42.43 8.37
CA SER A 12 -8.21 41.83 9.47
C SER A 12 -9.71 41.82 9.18
N ARG A 13 -10.46 41.11 10.04
CA ARG A 13 -11.94 41.08 10.25
C ARG A 13 -12.65 39.98 9.44
N LEU A 14 -13.65 39.24 9.93
CA LEU A 14 -14.68 39.53 10.94
C LEU A 14 -15.46 38.23 11.30
N GLY A 15 -16.08 38.17 12.50
CA GLY A 15 -17.30 37.41 12.80
C GLY A 15 -17.09 35.96 13.29
N ALA A 16 -17.44 35.57 14.53
CA ALA A 16 -18.79 35.49 15.14
C ALA A 16 -19.70 34.57 14.30
N GLU A 17 -20.22 33.44 14.80
CA GLU A 17 -21.00 33.25 16.02
C GLU A 17 -20.97 31.76 16.50
N PRO A 18 -21.24 31.51 17.79
CA PRO A 18 -21.52 30.21 18.40
C PRO A 18 -23.03 29.90 18.38
N PHE A 19 -23.49 28.64 18.43
CA PHE A 19 -24.84 28.20 18.90
C PHE A 19 -24.97 26.66 18.81
N PRO A 20 -25.96 25.99 19.45
CA PRO A 20 -26.03 25.74 20.89
C PRO A 20 -26.39 24.26 21.23
N SER A 21 -26.40 23.98 22.54
CA SER A 21 -26.91 22.77 23.18
C SER A 21 -28.38 22.46 22.90
N HIS A 22 -28.71 21.16 22.80
CA HIS A 22 -29.97 20.56 23.29
C HIS A 22 -29.66 19.09 23.66
N ALA A 23 -29.77 18.72 24.95
CA ALA A 23 -30.97 18.13 25.58
C ALA A 23 -30.89 16.58 25.54
N THR A 24 -30.47 15.94 26.64
CA THR A 24 -31.32 15.29 27.67
C THR A 24 -32.22 14.16 27.18
N ALA A 25 -31.94 12.92 27.60
CA ALA A 25 -32.92 11.90 28.00
C ALA A 25 -32.16 10.70 28.58
N SER A 26 -32.00 10.61 29.90
CA SER A 26 -32.89 9.92 30.84
C SER A 26 -32.91 8.40 30.71
N ALA A 27 -32.38 7.78 31.76
CA ALA A 27 -32.44 6.37 32.09
C ALA A 27 -33.87 5.83 32.05
N ARG A 28 -34.04 4.60 31.57
CA ARG A 28 -35.26 3.83 31.79
C ARG A 28 -34.93 2.57 32.58
N SER A 29 -35.48 2.58 33.79
CA SER A 29 -35.60 1.51 34.76
C SER A 29 -36.00 0.19 34.09
N VAL A 30 -35.31 -0.89 34.48
CA VAL A 30 -35.76 -2.26 34.28
C VAL A 30 -36.64 -2.59 35.48
N ASP A 31 -37.90 -2.94 35.23
CA ASP A 31 -38.80 -3.49 36.24
C ASP A 31 -39.25 -4.86 35.76
N GLU A 32 -39.15 -5.80 36.69
CA GLU A 32 -39.24 -7.24 36.53
C GLU A 32 -40.59 -7.70 37.07
N ALA A 33 -41.47 -8.20 36.20
CA ALA A 33 -42.65 -8.97 36.56
C ALA A 33 -43.01 -9.87 35.35
N ALA A 34 -42.60 -11.13 35.32
CA ALA A 34 -43.18 -12.29 36.00
C ALA A 34 -44.43 -12.86 35.29
N TRP A 35 -44.30 -14.15 34.92
CA TRP A 35 -45.31 -15.19 34.61
C TRP A 35 -45.72 -15.45 33.15
N GLU A 36 -45.07 -16.49 32.60
CA GLU A 36 -45.54 -17.66 31.81
C GLU A 36 -46.87 -17.63 31.04
N ASP A 37 -46.79 -17.88 29.73
CA ASP A 37 -47.38 -19.00 28.95
C ASP A 37 -47.69 -18.58 27.49
N GLU A 38 -47.76 -19.55 26.58
CA GLU A 38 -48.17 -19.46 25.16
C GLU A 38 -47.04 -19.36 24.11
N SER A 39 -46.40 -20.52 23.92
CA SER A 39 -46.22 -21.21 22.63
C SER A 39 -46.55 -20.43 21.33
N ALA A 40 -45.62 -20.55 20.38
CA ALA A 40 -45.68 -20.16 18.96
C ALA A 40 -45.18 -18.76 18.60
N GLN A 41 -43.87 -18.54 18.79
CA GLN A 41 -43.13 -17.69 17.86
C GLN A 41 -42.86 -18.49 16.57
N PRO A 42 -43.34 -18.05 15.39
CA PRO A 42 -42.56 -18.25 14.19
C PRO A 42 -41.32 -17.36 14.36
N GLU A 43 -40.24 -17.91 14.90
CA GLU A 43 -38.92 -17.36 14.63
C GLU A 43 -38.62 -17.65 13.15
N THR A 44 -39.31 -16.92 12.27
CA THR A 44 -38.58 -16.08 11.32
C THR A 44 -37.48 -15.39 12.11
N ALA A 45 -36.36 -16.10 12.28
CA ALA A 45 -35.05 -15.51 12.18
C ALA A 45 -35.03 -14.87 10.80
N ALA A 46 -35.67 -13.70 10.72
CA ALA A 46 -35.19 -12.59 9.95
C ALA A 46 -33.72 -12.54 10.34
N ALA A 47 -32.91 -13.22 9.52
CA ALA A 47 -31.53 -12.89 9.33
C ALA A 47 -31.56 -11.38 9.26
N ALA A 48 -31.10 -10.77 10.37
CA ALA A 48 -30.88 -9.36 10.43
C ALA A 48 -30.14 -9.08 9.13
N GLU A 49 -30.78 -8.32 8.25
CA GLU A 49 -30.10 -7.55 7.25
C GLU A 49 -29.16 -6.67 8.06
N GLN A 50 -28.03 -7.25 8.48
CA GLN A 50 -26.84 -6.52 8.83
C GLN A 50 -26.68 -5.61 7.62
N PRO A 51 -26.81 -4.27 7.78
CA PRO A 51 -26.56 -3.39 6.67
C PRO A 51 -25.18 -3.77 6.20
N GLU A 52 -25.12 -4.36 5.01
CA GLU A 52 -23.92 -4.85 4.37
C GLU A 52 -22.93 -3.69 4.48
N ALA A 53 -21.98 -3.83 5.40
CA ALA A 53 -21.23 -2.71 5.91
C ALA A 53 -20.44 -2.17 4.72
N ALA A 54 -20.97 -1.11 4.11
CA ALA A 54 -20.40 -0.51 2.93
C ALA A 54 -18.94 -0.23 3.26
N LEU A 55 -18.04 -0.91 2.54
CA LEU A 55 -16.61 -0.76 2.74
C LEU A 55 -16.31 0.76 2.69
N PRO A 56 -15.48 1.28 3.61
CA PRO A 56 -15.15 2.70 3.57
C PRO A 56 -14.60 3.04 2.18
N GLU A 57 -15.26 3.99 1.51
CA GLU A 57 -14.84 4.49 0.20
C GLU A 57 -13.42 5.03 0.32
N GLN A 58 -12.46 4.39 -0.37
CA GLN A 58 -11.06 4.82 -0.34
C GLN A 58 -10.90 6.14 -1.07
N THR A 59 -10.17 7.07 -0.46
CA THR A 59 -9.83 8.34 -1.11
C THR A 59 -8.85 8.11 -2.27
N PRO A 60 -8.82 9.00 -3.28
CA PRO A 60 -7.85 8.90 -4.38
C PRO A 60 -6.39 8.84 -3.91
N TRP A 61 -6.06 9.55 -2.81
CA TRP A 61 -4.74 9.48 -2.19
C TRP A 61 -4.45 8.11 -1.60
N GLU A 62 -5.39 7.51 -0.87
CA GLU A 62 -5.21 6.17 -0.30
C GLU A 62 -5.02 5.12 -1.39
N ALA A 63 -5.84 5.17 -2.44
CA ALA A 63 -5.72 4.26 -3.59
C ALA A 63 -4.37 4.42 -4.32
N ALA A 64 -3.85 5.65 -4.41
CA ALA A 64 -2.54 5.91 -5.01
C ALA A 64 -1.39 5.36 -4.14
N LEU A 65 -1.45 5.55 -2.82
CA LEU A 65 -0.41 5.05 -1.90
C LEU A 65 -0.43 3.51 -1.83
N THR A 66 -1.60 2.89 -1.82
CA THR A 66 -1.74 1.43 -1.86
C THR A 66 -1.08 0.85 -3.12
N GLN A 67 -1.29 1.44 -4.30
CA GLN A 67 -0.62 0.99 -5.52
C GLN A 67 0.92 1.09 -5.45
N ILE A 68 1.46 2.11 -4.78
CA ILE A 68 2.91 2.24 -4.60
C ILE A 68 3.43 1.17 -3.65
N GLU A 69 2.69 0.89 -2.57
CA GLU A 69 3.03 -0.15 -1.60
C GLU A 69 2.98 -1.54 -2.23
N ASP A 70 1.96 -1.87 -3.01
CA ASP A 70 1.86 -3.14 -3.73
C ASP A 70 3.07 -3.32 -4.67
N ALA A 71 3.45 -2.27 -5.41
CA ALA A 71 4.62 -2.29 -6.28
C ALA A 71 5.94 -2.43 -5.51
N LEU A 72 6.02 -1.87 -4.29
CA LEU A 72 7.15 -2.02 -3.39
C LEU A 72 7.24 -3.45 -2.86
N ASP A 73 6.13 -4.06 -2.46
CA ASP A 73 6.05 -5.43 -1.98
C ASP A 73 6.49 -6.42 -3.07
N GLU A 74 6.04 -6.21 -4.31
CA GLU A 74 6.50 -6.98 -5.46
C GLU A 74 8.01 -6.83 -5.69
N ALA A 75 8.53 -5.61 -5.63
CA ALA A 75 9.95 -5.34 -5.83
C ALA A 75 10.83 -5.89 -4.70
N GLU A 76 10.35 -5.86 -3.45
CA GLU A 76 11.02 -6.47 -2.30
C GLU A 76 11.07 -7.99 -2.40
N ALA A 77 10.01 -8.63 -2.89
CA ALA A 77 9.96 -10.07 -3.12
C ALA A 77 11.01 -10.51 -4.16
N LEU A 78 11.19 -9.74 -5.24
CA LEU A 78 12.17 -10.03 -6.29
C LEU A 78 13.63 -10.01 -5.81
N VAL A 79 13.93 -9.23 -4.76
CA VAL A 79 15.28 -9.14 -4.18
C VAL A 79 15.40 -9.89 -2.85
N ALA A 80 14.40 -10.70 -2.49
CA ALA A 80 14.45 -11.53 -1.31
C ALA A 80 15.50 -12.65 -1.49
N PRO A 81 16.30 -12.96 -0.46
CA PRO A 81 17.20 -14.11 -0.51
C PRO A 81 16.42 -15.40 -0.76
N GLY A 82 16.90 -16.24 -1.70
CA GLY A 82 16.26 -17.52 -2.01
C GLY A 82 15.06 -17.43 -2.95
N PHE A 83 14.81 -16.26 -3.55
CA PHE A 83 13.83 -16.12 -4.63
C PHE A 83 14.17 -17.05 -5.81
N LEU A 84 13.29 -18.01 -6.09
CA LEU A 84 13.40 -18.93 -7.22
C LEU A 84 12.52 -18.42 -8.37
N PHE A 85 13.12 -18.18 -9.54
CA PHE A 85 12.42 -17.71 -10.73
C PHE A 85 11.37 -18.68 -11.31
N ASP A 86 11.25 -19.89 -10.75
CA ASP A 86 10.38 -20.97 -11.25
C ASP A 86 8.89 -20.72 -10.95
N GLU A 87 8.56 -19.83 -10.00
CA GLU A 87 7.19 -19.57 -9.56
C GLU A 87 6.57 -18.28 -10.13
N VAL A 88 7.25 -17.58 -11.04
CA VAL A 88 6.96 -16.16 -11.28
C VAL A 88 6.30 -15.92 -12.64
N GLN A 89 5.01 -15.54 -12.58
CA GLN A 89 4.44 -14.62 -13.55
C GLN A 89 5.32 -13.37 -13.60
N VAL A 90 5.90 -13.05 -14.75
CA VAL A 90 6.72 -11.85 -14.99
C VAL A 90 6.16 -10.69 -14.16
N PRO A 91 6.92 -10.14 -13.20
CA PRO A 91 6.40 -9.14 -12.28
C PRO A 91 5.80 -8.00 -13.11
N ARG A 92 4.54 -7.66 -12.82
CA ARG A 92 3.84 -6.58 -13.51
C ARG A 92 4.32 -5.26 -12.94
N ILE A 93 5.62 -5.00 -13.05
CA ILE A 93 6.19 -3.67 -12.83
C ILE A 93 5.69 -2.81 -13.98
N GLY A 94 4.43 -2.40 -13.91
CA GLY A 94 3.85 -1.38 -14.76
C GLY A 94 4.55 -0.07 -14.47
N LEU A 95 4.62 0.82 -15.45
CA LEU A 95 4.97 2.21 -15.17
C LEU A 95 3.87 2.78 -14.26
N TRP A 96 4.16 2.94 -12.97
CA TRP A 96 3.28 3.70 -12.09
C TRP A 96 3.20 5.13 -12.62
N VAL A 97 1.99 5.55 -12.95
CA VAL A 97 1.71 6.92 -13.37
C VAL A 97 0.94 7.58 -12.24
N PRO A 98 1.42 8.71 -11.69
CA PRO A 98 0.69 9.41 -10.64
C PRO A 98 -0.71 9.79 -11.17
N PRO A 99 -1.78 9.45 -10.43
CA PRO A 99 -3.12 9.89 -10.79
C PRO A 99 -3.18 11.42 -10.94
N ALA A 100 -3.88 11.89 -11.97
CA ALA A 100 -4.17 13.31 -12.12
C ALA A 100 -5.06 13.78 -10.95
N ASP A 101 -4.96 15.06 -10.62
CA ASP A 101 -5.89 15.75 -9.71
C ASP A 101 -5.96 15.23 -8.26
N LEU A 102 -4.89 14.61 -7.74
CA LEU A 102 -4.79 14.21 -6.32
C LEU A 102 -4.95 15.37 -5.34
N GLY A 103 -4.66 16.61 -5.75
CA GLY A 103 -4.67 17.77 -4.87
C GLY A 103 -3.55 17.73 -3.81
N PRO A 104 -3.62 18.56 -2.75
CA PRO A 104 -2.62 18.57 -1.69
C PRO A 104 -2.69 17.28 -0.85
N LEU A 105 -1.54 16.80 -0.39
CA LEU A 105 -1.46 15.62 0.48
C LEU A 105 -2.19 15.89 1.82
N PRO A 106 -3.17 15.06 2.19
CA PRO A 106 -3.82 15.14 3.50
C PRO A 106 -2.81 14.92 4.63
N ALA A 107 -2.85 15.75 5.67
CA ALA A 107 -1.90 15.68 6.79
C ALA A 107 -1.90 14.31 7.49
N ALA A 108 -3.06 13.61 7.51
CA ALA A 108 -3.18 12.27 8.07
C ALA A 108 -2.31 11.22 7.34
N LEU A 109 -1.98 11.43 6.06
CA LEU A 109 -1.20 10.49 5.25
C LEU A 109 0.31 10.78 5.25
N ALA A 110 0.76 11.87 5.91
CA ALA A 110 2.17 12.27 5.89
C ALA A 110 3.11 11.19 6.48
N ALA A 111 2.66 10.50 7.53
CA ALA A 111 3.43 9.39 8.12
C ALA A 111 3.60 8.23 7.14
N ARG A 112 2.51 7.82 6.48
CA ARG A 112 2.51 6.73 5.49
C ARG A 112 3.42 7.03 4.30
N VAL A 113 3.36 8.26 3.77
CA VAL A 113 4.27 8.71 2.70
C VAL A 113 5.74 8.66 3.12
N THR A 114 6.04 9.04 4.36
CA THR A 114 7.40 8.99 4.89
C THR A 114 7.91 7.56 4.97
N GLU A 115 7.08 6.64 5.48
CA GLU A 115 7.41 5.21 5.53
C GLU A 115 7.67 4.61 4.15
N ILE A 116 6.79 4.90 3.17
CA ILE A 116 6.97 4.48 1.78
C ILE A 116 8.31 4.98 1.23
N LEU A 117 8.65 6.25 1.45
CA LEU A 117 9.89 6.84 0.96
C LEU A 117 11.13 6.18 1.60
N ASP A 118 11.05 5.85 2.89
CA ASP A 118 12.14 5.18 3.59
C ASP A 118 12.32 3.73 3.10
N ARG A 119 11.22 3.01 2.85
CA ARG A 119 11.24 1.68 2.20
C ARG A 119 11.88 1.75 0.81
N GLN A 120 11.50 2.73 -0.02
CA GLN A 120 12.10 2.93 -1.35
C GLN A 120 13.61 3.16 -1.28
N ARG A 121 14.07 3.98 -0.33
CA ARG A 121 15.50 4.25 -0.12
C ARG A 121 16.26 3.01 0.33
N ALA A 122 15.66 2.19 1.19
CA ALA A 122 16.26 0.95 1.66
C ALA A 122 16.31 -0.13 0.57
N LEU A 123 15.34 -0.14 -0.34
CA LEU A 123 15.26 -1.11 -1.44
C LEU A 123 16.26 -0.84 -2.56
N ALA A 124 16.51 0.44 -2.90
CA ALA A 124 17.41 0.83 -3.98
C ALA A 124 18.78 0.10 -4.00
N PRO A 125 19.57 0.04 -2.90
CA PRO A 125 20.85 -0.67 -2.92
C PRO A 125 20.70 -2.19 -3.09
N ARG A 126 19.60 -2.79 -2.60
CA ARG A 126 19.33 -4.23 -2.73
C ARG A 126 19.04 -4.60 -4.19
N VAL A 127 18.28 -3.75 -4.89
CA VAL A 127 18.03 -3.90 -6.33
C VAL A 127 19.32 -3.77 -7.13
N GLU A 128 20.19 -2.81 -6.78
CA GLU A 128 21.49 -2.66 -7.46
C GLU A 128 22.37 -3.92 -7.28
N GLU A 129 22.43 -4.46 -6.06
CA GLU A 129 23.21 -5.66 -5.76
C GLU A 129 22.64 -6.89 -6.50
N ALA A 130 21.32 -7.07 -6.50
CA ALA A 130 20.67 -8.14 -7.26
C ALA A 130 20.98 -8.03 -8.77
N ALA A 131 20.90 -6.82 -9.34
CA ALA A 131 21.24 -6.58 -10.74
C ALA A 131 22.73 -6.84 -11.04
N ARG A 132 23.63 -6.52 -10.11
CA ARG A 132 25.06 -6.80 -10.22
C ARG A 132 25.34 -8.30 -10.22
N ALA A 133 24.75 -9.04 -9.27
CA ALA A 133 24.86 -10.49 -9.17
C ALA A 133 24.32 -11.19 -10.43
N ALA A 134 23.15 -10.76 -10.92
CA ALA A 134 22.56 -11.29 -12.15
C ALA A 134 23.48 -11.10 -13.37
N ARG A 135 24.06 -9.91 -13.55
CA ARG A 135 25.02 -9.66 -14.66
C ARG A 135 26.28 -10.51 -14.54
N ALA A 136 26.80 -10.70 -13.32
CA ALA A 136 27.97 -11.55 -13.09
C ALA A 136 27.68 -13.01 -13.44
N HIS A 137 26.50 -13.51 -13.05
CA HIS A 137 26.04 -14.86 -13.39
C HIS A 137 25.91 -15.05 -14.91
N LEU A 138 25.24 -14.14 -15.61
CA LEU A 138 25.10 -14.21 -17.06
C LEU A 138 26.45 -14.17 -17.78
N LYS A 139 27.42 -13.39 -17.29
CA LYS A 139 28.78 -13.35 -17.83
C LYS A 139 29.50 -14.70 -17.66
N ALA A 140 29.34 -15.36 -16.51
CA ALA A 140 29.94 -16.66 -16.24
C ALA A 140 29.31 -17.77 -17.10
N VAL A 141 27.97 -17.80 -17.21
CA VAL A 141 27.26 -18.76 -18.07
C VAL A 141 27.65 -18.56 -19.54
N GLY A 142 27.73 -17.30 -20.00
CA GLY A 142 28.15 -16.98 -21.37
C GLY A 142 29.58 -17.43 -21.69
N SER A 143 30.51 -17.33 -20.74
CA SER A 143 31.90 -17.80 -20.96
C SER A 143 32.00 -19.33 -21.01
N MET A 144 31.20 -20.06 -20.22
CA MET A 144 31.15 -21.53 -20.28
C MET A 144 30.65 -22.02 -21.65
N GLN A 145 29.53 -21.47 -22.13
CA GLN A 145 28.97 -21.84 -23.44
C GLN A 145 29.93 -21.58 -24.62
N THR A 146 30.74 -20.51 -24.52
CA THR A 146 31.73 -20.16 -25.54
C THR A 146 32.92 -21.14 -25.53
N ASN A 147 33.35 -21.59 -24.34
CA ASN A 147 34.44 -22.56 -24.18
C ASN A 147 34.01 -23.98 -24.60
N ASP A 148 32.77 -24.39 -24.31
CA ASP A 148 32.21 -25.69 -24.76
C ASP A 148 32.17 -25.80 -26.30
N THR A 149 32.01 -24.69 -27.01
CA THR A 149 32.05 -24.67 -28.48
C THR A 149 33.47 -24.86 -29.03
N SER A 150 34.51 -24.59 -28.23
CA SER A 150 35.91 -24.58 -28.69
C SER A 150 36.73 -25.80 -28.29
N ALA A 151 36.35 -26.56 -27.26
CA ALA A 151 37.11 -27.76 -26.86
C ALA A 151 36.31 -28.72 -25.97
N SER A 152 35.50 -29.60 -26.56
CA SER A 152 35.06 -30.81 -25.86
C SER A 152 36.16 -31.87 -25.94
N VAL A 153 36.99 -31.97 -24.90
CA VAL A 153 37.97 -33.07 -24.74
C VAL A 153 37.29 -34.20 -23.97
N TYR A 154 36.98 -35.31 -24.66
CA TYR A 154 36.53 -36.54 -24.00
C TYR A 154 37.71 -37.19 -23.28
N VAL A 155 37.65 -37.22 -21.95
CA VAL A 155 38.55 -38.04 -21.13
C VAL A 155 37.93 -39.44 -21.06
N ASP A 156 38.47 -40.38 -21.83
CA ASP A 156 38.14 -41.79 -21.71
C ASP A 156 38.87 -42.37 -20.50
N ALA A 157 38.14 -42.58 -19.40
CA ALA A 157 38.66 -43.25 -18.22
C ALA A 157 38.53 -44.77 -18.41
N VAL A 158 39.43 -45.34 -19.20
CA VAL A 158 39.69 -46.79 -19.22
C VAL A 158 41.13 -47.02 -18.77
N GLY A 159 41.27 -47.52 -17.54
CA GLY A 159 42.52 -47.94 -16.92
C GLY A 159 42.24 -48.79 -15.71
#